data_AF-A0A9E4JS34-F1
#
_entry.id   AF-A0A9E4JS34-F1
#
_cell.length_a   1.000
_cell.length_b   1.000
_cell.length_c   1.000
_cell.angle_alpha   90.00
_cell.angle_beta   90.00
_cell.angle_gamma   90.00
#
_symmetry.space_group_name_H-M   'P 1'
#
loop_
_entity.id
_entity.type
_entity.pdbx_description
1 polymer ?
#
loop_
_entity_poly.entity_id
_entity_poly.type
_entity_poly.pdbx_seq_one_letter_code
_entity_poly.pdbx_strand_id
1 'polypeptide(L)'
;MGFSREIFYIEECKLSQALELDLGVFDDRVQDLVQSTHEEPIIQESIHFIVEKHIAGKPIRIFSREGAIAITRSLEEIGIVNQTTIKSVLTLVEQYRIEQIDTRVRRSIYEHSSSLLVKNQRHWLSYQDVVKIFQTNEKRLALAMDYIRRSDNPMILHEDVTKIKEVICFSLSGLEKLSIELSLNLRSKQRREYCERVGEVAPPVLEFLALAPSPTDSQIDSAVRYVKNQNNKCCQITGATRDKYYNPTLQLVGHHLYDKNHYRFLANEPDNIIAICQEISDDFHLWNGGFNKSCTIDNFIEYIEWKYPEKHDKILMLYNRRSVLYLKLTHLQPTLPYGE
;
A
#
# COMPACT_ATOMS: atom_id res chain seq x y z
N MET A 1 13.33 -10.59 12.48
CA MET A 1 12.84 -10.81 11.10
C MET A 1 11.52 -10.07 11.00
N GLY A 2 11.41 -9.07 10.14
CA GLY A 2 10.11 -8.44 9.88
C GLY A 2 9.16 -9.48 9.27
N PHE A 3 7.93 -9.54 9.75
CA PHE A 3 6.95 -10.50 9.24
C PHE A 3 6.36 -10.00 7.92
N SER A 4 6.10 -10.93 6.99
CA SER A 4 5.50 -10.57 5.70
C SER A 4 4.00 -10.35 5.85
N ARG A 5 3.55 -9.10 5.72
CA ARG A 5 2.12 -8.75 5.59
C ARG A 5 1.48 -9.28 4.30
N GLU A 6 2.27 -9.84 3.38
CA GLU A 6 1.74 -10.57 2.22
C GLU A 6 1.21 -11.96 2.61
N ILE A 7 1.72 -12.54 3.71
CA ILE A 7 1.35 -13.88 4.18
C ILE A 7 0.36 -13.82 5.34
N PHE A 8 0.59 -12.92 6.30
CA PHE A 8 -0.28 -12.73 7.47
C PHE A 8 -1.03 -11.41 7.35
N TYR A 9 -2.33 -11.51 7.12
CA TYR A 9 -3.14 -10.34 6.77
C TYR A 9 -4.56 -10.39 7.34
N ILE A 10 -5.02 -11.50 7.91
CA ILE A 10 -6.38 -11.61 8.43
C ILE A 10 -6.37 -11.27 9.92
N GLU A 11 -7.02 -10.18 10.29
CA GLU A 11 -7.14 -9.76 11.69
C GLU A 11 -7.95 -10.77 12.52
N GLU A 12 -7.45 -11.12 13.71
CA GLU A 12 -8.09 -12.05 14.65
C GLU A 12 -9.55 -11.68 14.95
N CYS A 13 -9.82 -10.39 15.19
CA CYS A 13 -11.17 -9.93 15.49
C CYS A 13 -12.14 -10.14 14.33
N LYS A 14 -11.67 -9.98 13.08
CA LYS A 14 -12.47 -10.19 11.88
C LYS A 14 -12.70 -11.69 11.63
N LEU A 15 -11.69 -12.52 11.88
CA LEU A 15 -11.82 -13.96 11.76
C LEU A 15 -12.79 -14.53 12.81
N SER A 16 -12.67 -14.12 14.07
CA SER A 16 -13.60 -14.48 15.15
C SER A 16 -15.04 -14.08 14.81
N GLN A 17 -15.24 -12.87 14.27
CA GLN A 17 -16.55 -12.40 13.81
C GLN A 17 -17.10 -13.25 12.67
N ALA A 18 -16.29 -13.57 11.66
CA ALA A 18 -16.70 -14.42 10.54
C ALA A 18 -17.00 -15.86 10.97
N LEU A 19 -16.41 -16.31 12.07
CA LEU A 19 -16.68 -17.60 12.70
C LEU A 19 -17.88 -17.58 13.67
N GLU A 20 -18.49 -16.41 13.89
CA GLU A 20 -19.58 -16.20 14.87
C GLU A 20 -19.19 -16.62 16.30
N LEU A 21 -17.92 -16.47 16.66
CA LEU A 21 -17.39 -16.78 17.98
C LEU A 21 -17.10 -15.50 18.77
N ASP A 22 -17.34 -15.57 20.08
CA ASP A 22 -16.76 -14.60 21.02
C ASP A 22 -15.23 -14.73 21.01
N LEU A 23 -14.53 -13.60 21.18
CA LEU A 23 -13.07 -13.56 21.12
C LEU A 23 -12.40 -14.46 22.17
N GLY A 24 -12.99 -14.59 23.36
CA GLY A 24 -12.45 -15.49 24.39
C GLY A 24 -12.55 -16.95 23.97
N VAL A 25 -13.69 -17.35 23.38
CA VAL A 25 -13.88 -18.71 22.86
C VAL A 25 -12.95 -18.97 21.69
N PHE A 26 -12.78 -18.01 20.80
CA PHE A 26 -11.84 -18.12 19.68
C PHE A 26 -10.39 -18.28 20.17
N ASP A 27 -9.97 -17.49 21.15
CA ASP A 27 -8.64 -17.59 21.79
C ASP A 27 -8.37 -18.98 22.36
N ASP A 28 -9.34 -19.53 23.11
CA ASP A 28 -9.23 -20.85 23.72
C ASP A 28 -9.08 -21.93 22.63
N ARG A 29 -9.83 -21.82 21.53
CA ARG A 29 -9.74 -22.76 20.40
C ARG A 29 -8.42 -22.68 19.66
N VAL A 30 -7.90 -21.49 19.44
CA VAL A 30 -6.57 -21.31 18.85
C VAL A 30 -5.52 -21.93 19.77
N GLN A 31 -5.64 -21.74 21.08
CA GLN A 31 -4.70 -22.33 22.03
C GLN A 31 -4.77 -23.86 22.05
N ASP A 32 -5.96 -24.44 22.02
CA ASP A 32 -6.18 -25.89 21.91
C ASP A 32 -5.44 -26.46 20.67
N LEU A 33 -5.57 -25.79 19.52
CA LEU A 33 -4.97 -26.22 18.25
C LEU A 33 -3.44 -26.04 18.21
N VAL A 34 -2.90 -25.07 18.94
CA VAL A 34 -1.45 -24.89 19.10
C VAL A 34 -0.86 -25.97 20.00
N GLN A 35 -1.60 -26.39 21.03
CA GLN A 35 -1.14 -27.37 22.02
C GLN A 35 -1.47 -28.83 21.65
N SER A 36 -2.29 -29.05 20.62
CA SER A 36 -2.71 -30.38 20.20
C SER A 36 -1.53 -31.27 19.83
N THR A 37 -1.51 -32.49 20.38
CA THR A 37 -0.55 -33.54 20.06
C THR A 37 -1.12 -34.62 19.12
N HIS A 38 -2.35 -34.43 18.61
CA HIS A 38 -3.03 -35.37 17.73
C HIS A 38 -2.75 -35.08 16.24
N GLU A 39 -2.95 -36.09 15.38
CA GLU A 39 -2.76 -36.00 13.92
C GLU A 39 -3.75 -35.01 13.28
N GLU A 40 -3.31 -33.76 13.13
CA GLU A 40 -3.90 -32.64 12.35
C GLU A 40 -5.37 -32.23 12.66
N PRO A 41 -5.71 -30.93 12.52
CA PRO A 41 -4.85 -29.80 12.14
C PRO A 41 -4.14 -29.20 13.36
N ILE A 42 -2.80 -29.19 13.33
CA ILE A 42 -1.97 -28.42 14.27
C ILE A 42 -1.68 -27.07 13.63
N ILE A 43 -2.06 -25.98 14.29
CA ILE A 43 -1.67 -24.63 13.84
C ILE A 43 -0.38 -24.19 14.52
N GLN A 44 0.47 -23.51 13.76
CA GLN A 44 1.84 -23.15 14.15
C GLN A 44 2.08 -21.66 13.92
N GLU A 45 2.69 -21.01 14.92
CA GLU A 45 3.16 -19.63 14.77
C GLU A 45 4.21 -19.55 13.64
N SER A 46 4.24 -18.43 12.93
CA SER A 46 5.05 -18.20 11.71
C SER A 46 4.65 -18.99 10.47
N ILE A 47 3.61 -19.84 10.54
CA ILE A 47 3.00 -20.50 9.37
C ILE A 47 1.53 -20.11 9.24
N HIS A 48 0.77 -20.29 10.32
CA HIS A 48 -0.68 -20.14 10.35
C HIS A 48 -1.09 -18.78 10.96
N PHE A 49 -0.31 -18.30 11.91
CA PHE A 49 -0.50 -16.99 12.51
C PHE A 49 0.82 -16.40 12.99
N ILE A 50 0.81 -15.11 13.30
CA ILE A 50 1.86 -14.41 14.04
C ILE A 50 1.21 -13.63 15.17
N VAL A 51 1.96 -13.36 16.25
CA VAL A 51 1.52 -12.43 17.29
C VAL A 51 1.97 -11.01 16.91
N GLU A 52 1.01 -10.12 16.64
CA GLU A 52 1.29 -8.71 16.33
C GLU A 52 1.76 -7.96 17.59
N LYS A 53 1.06 -8.17 18.71
CA LYS A 53 1.31 -7.50 19.99
C LYS A 53 0.62 -8.23 21.13
N HIS A 54 0.94 -7.85 22.36
CA HIS A 54 0.22 -8.31 23.56
C HIS A 54 -0.52 -7.13 24.20
N ILE A 55 -1.79 -7.34 24.55
CA ILE A 55 -2.62 -6.37 25.29
C ILE A 55 -3.12 -7.03 26.56
N ALA A 56 -2.81 -6.44 27.72
CA ALA A 56 -3.18 -6.99 29.04
C ALA A 56 -2.78 -8.47 29.23
N GLY A 57 -1.63 -8.88 28.67
CA GLY A 57 -1.13 -10.25 28.74
C GLY A 57 -1.73 -11.22 27.72
N LYS A 58 -2.70 -10.80 26.89
CA LYS A 58 -3.27 -11.61 25.81
C LYS A 58 -2.62 -11.31 24.46
N PRO A 59 -2.28 -12.32 23.64
CA PRO A 59 -1.75 -12.09 22.30
C PRO A 59 -2.86 -11.56 21.38
N ILE A 60 -2.50 -10.64 20.49
CA ILE A 60 -3.32 -10.23 19.34
C ILE A 60 -2.67 -10.83 18.11
N ARG A 61 -3.40 -11.71 17.42
CA ARG A 61 -2.86 -12.49 16.31
C ARG A 61 -3.26 -11.90 14.95
N ILE A 62 -2.42 -12.15 13.96
CA ILE A 62 -2.76 -11.99 12.54
C ILE A 62 -2.59 -13.33 11.87
N PHE A 63 -3.62 -13.77 11.16
CA PHE A 63 -3.67 -15.09 10.53
C PHE A 63 -3.28 -15.02 9.06
N SER A 64 -2.67 -16.10 8.58
CA SER A 64 -2.54 -16.39 7.16
C SER A 64 -3.84 -16.99 6.63
N ARG A 65 -3.95 -17.09 5.31
CA ARG A 65 -5.05 -17.81 4.66
C ARG A 65 -5.12 -19.26 5.15
N GLU A 66 -3.97 -19.92 5.20
CA GLU A 66 -3.84 -21.32 5.63
C GLU A 66 -4.26 -21.46 7.09
N GLY A 67 -3.87 -20.51 7.96
CA GLY A 67 -4.29 -20.49 9.36
C GLY A 67 -5.80 -20.31 9.53
N ALA A 68 -6.40 -19.35 8.82
CA ALA A 68 -7.84 -19.14 8.86
C ALA A 68 -8.60 -20.40 8.40
N ILE A 69 -8.18 -21.03 7.30
CA ILE A 69 -8.79 -22.26 6.78
C ILE A 69 -8.61 -23.43 7.76
N ALA A 70 -7.43 -23.59 8.37
CA ALA A 70 -7.16 -24.68 9.31
C ALA A 70 -8.05 -24.58 10.56
N ILE A 71 -8.21 -23.38 11.12
CA ILE A 71 -9.10 -23.14 12.26
C ILE A 71 -10.55 -23.43 11.87
N THR A 72 -11.01 -22.91 10.72
CA THR A 72 -12.37 -23.16 10.24
C THR A 72 -12.65 -24.66 10.07
N ARG A 73 -11.72 -25.40 9.47
CA ARG A 73 -11.86 -26.86 9.28
C ARG A 73 -11.94 -27.61 10.60
N SER A 74 -11.06 -27.28 11.55
CA SER A 74 -11.11 -27.91 12.86
C SER A 74 -12.46 -27.66 13.56
N LEU A 75 -12.96 -26.43 13.50
CA LEU A 75 -14.27 -26.09 14.07
C LEU A 75 -15.44 -26.77 13.34
N GLU A 76 -15.30 -27.03 12.04
CA GLU A 76 -16.28 -27.78 11.23
C GLU A 76 -16.32 -29.25 11.67
N GLU A 77 -15.15 -29.88 11.85
CA GLU A 77 -15.04 -31.28 12.28
C GLU A 77 -15.70 -31.55 13.63
N ILE A 78 -15.62 -30.59 14.56
CA ILE A 78 -16.27 -30.69 15.88
C ILE A 78 -17.69 -30.11 15.91
N GLY A 79 -18.23 -29.71 14.75
CA GLY A 79 -19.62 -29.26 14.59
C GLY A 79 -19.95 -27.91 15.21
N ILE A 80 -18.95 -27.05 15.47
CA ILE A 80 -19.16 -25.71 16.01
C ILE A 80 -19.61 -24.74 14.93
N VAL A 81 -19.06 -24.87 13.71
CA VAL A 81 -19.40 -23.99 12.58
C VAL A 81 -20.20 -24.73 11.51
N ASN A 82 -21.06 -24.00 10.81
CA ASN A 82 -21.88 -24.53 9.73
C ASN A 82 -21.41 -23.99 8.36
N GLN A 83 -22.04 -24.46 7.27
CA GLN A 83 -21.69 -24.07 5.90
C GLN A 83 -21.82 -22.56 5.62
N THR A 84 -22.74 -21.86 6.29
CA THR A 84 -22.89 -20.41 6.19
C THR A 84 -21.69 -19.69 6.83
N THR A 85 -21.26 -20.14 8.00
CA THR A 85 -20.07 -19.62 8.69
C THR A 85 -18.81 -19.87 7.86
N ILE A 86 -18.65 -21.07 7.29
CA ILE A 86 -17.52 -21.41 6.41
C ILE A 86 -17.48 -20.48 5.20
N LYS A 87 -18.63 -20.25 4.55
CA LYS A 87 -18.73 -19.31 3.42
C LYS A 87 -18.34 -17.89 3.82
N SER A 88 -18.69 -17.46 5.04
CA SER A 88 -18.33 -16.15 5.57
C SER A 88 -16.82 -16.00 5.74
N VAL A 89 -16.14 -17.03 6.27
CA VAL A 89 -14.67 -17.04 6.37
C VAL A 89 -14.01 -17.04 5.00
N LEU A 90 -14.49 -17.85 4.06
CA LEU A 90 -13.93 -17.87 2.69
C LEU A 90 -14.09 -16.51 1.99
N THR A 91 -15.22 -15.84 2.22
CA THR A 91 -15.46 -14.47 1.72
C THR A 91 -14.49 -13.48 2.34
N LEU A 92 -14.25 -13.56 3.65
CA LEU A 92 -13.28 -12.73 4.35
C LEU A 92 -11.86 -12.92 3.80
N VAL A 93 -11.42 -14.18 3.66
CA VAL A 93 -10.11 -14.54 3.10
C VAL A 93 -9.93 -13.93 1.71
N GLU A 94 -10.96 -14.03 0.86
CA GLU A 94 -10.92 -13.50 -0.49
C GLU A 94 -10.93 -11.95 -0.51
N GLN A 95 -11.72 -11.32 0.37
CA GLN A 95 -11.74 -9.86 0.52
C GLN A 95 -10.35 -9.32 0.86
N TYR A 96 -9.67 -9.91 1.85
CA TYR A 96 -8.32 -9.48 2.21
C TYR A 96 -7.30 -9.71 1.09
N ARG A 97 -7.42 -10.82 0.36
CA ARG A 97 -6.58 -11.11 -0.80
C ARG A 97 -6.74 -10.05 -1.90
N ILE A 98 -7.98 -9.64 -2.19
CA ILE A 98 -8.28 -8.57 -3.12
C ILE A 98 -7.72 -7.24 -2.61
N GLU A 99 -7.90 -6.91 -1.32
CA GLU A 99 -7.40 -5.68 -0.71
C GLU A 99 -5.87 -5.54 -0.79
N GLN A 100 -5.13 -6.64 -0.71
CA GLN A 100 -3.68 -6.64 -0.93
C GLN A 100 -3.31 -6.27 -2.37
N ILE A 101 -4.05 -6.80 -3.36
CA ILE A 101 -3.84 -6.45 -4.77
C ILE A 101 -4.19 -4.98 -4.98
N ASP A 102 -5.33 -4.53 -4.45
CA ASP A 102 -5.79 -3.14 -4.56
C ASP A 102 -4.80 -2.18 -3.92
N THR A 103 -4.21 -2.53 -2.78
CA THR A 103 -3.14 -1.75 -2.14
C THR A 103 -1.93 -1.60 -3.06
N ARG A 104 -1.51 -2.68 -3.73
CA ARG A 104 -0.41 -2.64 -4.70
C ARG A 104 -0.75 -1.80 -5.93
N VAL A 105 -1.99 -1.89 -6.42
CA VAL A 105 -2.48 -1.08 -7.54
C VAL A 105 -2.52 0.40 -7.15
N ARG A 106 -3.10 0.75 -5.99
CA ARG A 106 -3.12 2.13 -5.44
C ARG A 106 -1.72 2.71 -5.36
N ARG A 107 -0.78 1.96 -4.78
CA ARG A 107 0.63 2.37 -4.71
C ARG A 107 1.22 2.64 -6.09
N SER A 108 0.99 1.74 -7.05
CA SER A 108 1.46 1.89 -8.43
C SER A 108 0.88 3.15 -9.10
N ILE A 109 -0.40 3.45 -8.88
CA ILE A 109 -1.06 4.66 -9.40
C ILE A 109 -0.44 5.93 -8.79
N TYR A 110 -0.27 5.97 -7.46
CA TYR A 110 0.36 7.12 -6.82
C TYR A 110 1.79 7.35 -7.33
N GLU A 111 2.56 6.27 -7.51
CA GLU A 111 3.93 6.35 -8.02
C GLU A 111 4.01 6.66 -9.53
N HIS A 112 2.94 6.47 -10.30
CA HIS A 112 2.97 6.53 -11.77
C HIS A 112 1.79 7.29 -12.36
N SER A 113 1.44 8.43 -11.78
CA SER A 113 0.39 9.34 -12.27
C SER A 113 0.87 10.78 -12.48
N SER A 114 2.19 10.98 -12.58
CA SER A 114 2.79 12.31 -12.79
C SER A 114 2.33 13.01 -14.07
N SER A 115 1.90 12.23 -15.08
CA SER A 115 1.36 12.74 -16.35
C SER A 115 -0.15 12.97 -16.33
N LEU A 116 -0.83 12.74 -15.20
CA LEU A 116 -2.27 12.91 -15.07
C LEU A 116 -2.68 14.34 -15.42
N LEU A 117 -3.61 14.45 -16.36
CA LEU A 117 -4.17 15.73 -16.78
C LEU A 117 -5.68 15.61 -16.97
N VAL A 118 -6.41 16.67 -16.65
CA VAL A 118 -7.84 16.79 -16.95
C VAL A 118 -8.01 17.65 -18.19
N LYS A 119 -8.59 17.09 -19.25
CA LYS A 119 -8.89 17.81 -20.49
C LYS A 119 -10.21 17.33 -21.06
N ASN A 120 -11.10 18.27 -21.41
CA ASN A 120 -12.45 17.99 -21.89
C ASN A 120 -13.24 17.08 -20.94
N GLN A 121 -13.18 17.35 -19.64
CA GLN A 121 -13.83 16.57 -18.58
C GLN A 121 -13.38 15.10 -18.50
N ARG A 122 -12.21 14.77 -19.08
CA ARG A 122 -11.62 13.43 -19.03
C ARG A 122 -10.25 13.48 -18.37
N HIS A 123 -9.96 12.47 -17.56
CA HIS A 123 -8.65 12.19 -16.98
C HIS A 123 -7.80 11.46 -18.01
N TRP A 124 -6.57 11.91 -18.25
CA TRP A 124 -5.66 11.29 -19.19
C TRP A 124 -4.33 10.97 -18.53
N LEU A 125 -3.81 9.77 -18.80
CA LEU A 125 -2.47 9.33 -18.40
C LEU A 125 -1.63 9.02 -19.62
N SER A 126 -0.36 9.39 -19.59
CA SER A 126 0.59 9.06 -20.65
C SER A 126 0.83 7.56 -20.75
N TYR A 127 1.22 7.12 -21.94
CA TYR A 127 1.61 5.73 -22.21
C TYR A 127 2.65 5.19 -21.24
N GLN A 128 3.66 5.98 -20.88
CA GLN A 128 4.71 5.59 -19.94
C GLN A 128 4.17 5.28 -18.54
N ASP A 129 3.27 6.13 -18.04
CA ASP A 129 2.61 5.94 -16.75
C ASP A 129 1.72 4.70 -16.78
N VAL A 130 0.93 4.52 -17.85
CA VAL A 130 0.08 3.33 -18.05
C VAL A 130 0.89 2.03 -18.08
N VAL A 131 2.04 2.00 -18.76
CA VAL A 131 2.94 0.83 -18.76
C VAL A 131 3.32 0.44 -17.32
N LYS A 132 3.66 1.43 -16.48
CA LYS A 132 4.09 1.18 -15.10
C LYS A 132 2.93 0.82 -14.19
N ILE A 133 1.77 1.48 -14.31
CA ILE A 133 0.55 1.18 -13.54
C ILE A 133 0.15 -0.28 -13.73
N PHE A 134 0.08 -0.75 -14.98
CA PHE A 134 -0.19 -2.15 -15.31
C PHE A 134 0.99 -3.09 -15.05
N GLN A 135 2.11 -2.59 -14.52
CA GLN A 135 3.37 -3.31 -14.27
C GLN A 135 3.88 -4.06 -15.51
N THR A 136 3.61 -3.56 -16.71
CA THR A 136 3.91 -4.24 -17.97
C THR A 136 5.13 -3.63 -18.66
N ASN A 137 5.34 -3.95 -19.93
CA ASN A 137 6.33 -3.28 -20.77
C ASN A 137 5.67 -2.74 -22.05
N GLU A 138 6.37 -1.83 -22.73
CA GLU A 138 5.87 -1.16 -23.93
C GLU A 138 5.45 -2.16 -25.03
N LYS A 139 6.26 -3.19 -25.29
CA LYS A 139 5.92 -4.21 -26.29
C LYS A 139 4.60 -4.91 -25.97
N ARG A 140 4.38 -5.27 -24.70
CA ARG A 140 3.16 -5.94 -24.26
C ARG A 140 1.95 -5.00 -24.31
N LEU A 141 2.11 -3.74 -23.90
CA LEU A 141 1.02 -2.77 -23.96
C LEU A 141 0.64 -2.46 -25.41
N ALA A 142 1.61 -2.32 -26.31
CA ALA A 142 1.37 -2.16 -27.74
C ALA A 142 0.62 -3.36 -28.34
N LEU A 143 1.00 -4.59 -27.97
CA LEU A 143 0.27 -5.80 -28.39
C LEU A 143 -1.18 -5.81 -27.89
N ALA A 144 -1.41 -5.43 -26.62
CA ALA A 144 -2.77 -5.33 -26.08
C ALA A 144 -3.61 -4.31 -26.86
N MET A 145 -3.04 -3.14 -27.19
CA MET A 145 -3.71 -2.15 -28.05
C MET A 145 -4.04 -2.71 -29.43
N ASP A 146 -3.12 -3.46 -30.05
CA ASP A 146 -3.34 -4.08 -31.36
C ASP A 146 -4.45 -5.13 -31.33
N TYR A 147 -4.58 -5.89 -30.24
CA TYR A 147 -5.68 -6.84 -30.04
C TYR A 147 -7.01 -6.12 -29.84
N ILE A 148 -7.06 -5.10 -28.96
CA ILE A 148 -8.27 -4.31 -28.74
C ILE A 148 -8.72 -3.66 -30.05
N ARG A 149 -7.80 -3.13 -30.85
CA ARG A 149 -8.11 -2.53 -32.16
C ARG A 149 -8.81 -3.49 -33.14
N ARG A 150 -8.60 -4.81 -32.99
CA ARG A 150 -9.20 -5.85 -33.82
C ARG A 150 -10.39 -6.56 -33.16
N SER A 151 -10.73 -6.16 -31.93
CA SER A 151 -11.84 -6.73 -31.16
C SER A 151 -13.18 -6.09 -31.56
N ASP A 152 -14.27 -6.64 -31.02
CA ASP A 152 -15.61 -6.09 -31.20
C ASP A 152 -15.83 -4.75 -30.44
N ASN A 153 -14.91 -4.38 -29.55
CA ASN A 153 -14.95 -3.12 -28.80
C ASN A 153 -13.61 -2.36 -28.90
N PRO A 154 -13.26 -1.83 -30.09
CA PRO A 154 -12.00 -1.13 -30.30
C PRO A 154 -11.91 0.17 -29.50
N MET A 155 -10.69 0.64 -29.21
CA MET A 155 -10.49 1.95 -28.58
C MET A 155 -10.92 3.07 -29.54
N ILE A 156 -11.69 4.02 -29.02
CA ILE A 156 -12.19 5.19 -29.74
C ILE A 156 -11.22 6.36 -29.52
N LEU A 157 -10.78 6.98 -30.62
CA LEU A 157 -9.89 8.15 -30.57
C LEU A 157 -10.63 9.34 -29.93
N HIS A 158 -9.94 10.06 -29.05
CA HIS A 158 -10.46 11.18 -28.22
C HIS A 158 -11.44 10.79 -27.11
N GLU A 159 -11.80 9.51 -27.00
CA GLU A 159 -12.59 8.98 -25.88
C GLU A 159 -11.75 8.07 -24.99
N ASP A 160 -11.17 7.01 -25.55
CA ASP A 160 -10.36 6.00 -24.85
C ASP A 160 -8.87 6.31 -24.94
N VAL A 161 -8.43 6.80 -26.10
CA VAL A 161 -7.03 7.06 -26.42
C VAL A 161 -6.90 8.36 -27.21
N THR A 162 -5.86 9.14 -26.96
CA THR A 162 -5.59 10.35 -27.76
C THR A 162 -4.10 10.68 -27.80
N LYS A 163 -3.73 11.71 -28.57
CA LYS A 163 -2.40 12.30 -28.56
C LYS A 163 -2.45 13.68 -27.92
N ILE A 164 -1.65 13.88 -26.88
CA ILE A 164 -1.50 15.16 -26.19
C ILE A 164 -0.02 15.53 -26.24
N LYS A 165 0.31 16.63 -26.92
CA LYS A 165 1.71 17.06 -27.15
C LYS A 165 2.56 15.93 -27.75
N GLU A 166 2.05 15.25 -28.78
CA GLU A 166 2.65 14.08 -29.44
C GLU A 166 2.80 12.81 -28.56
N VAL A 167 2.38 12.83 -27.30
CA VAL A 167 2.40 11.65 -26.41
C VAL A 167 1.05 10.95 -26.45
N ILE A 168 1.06 9.63 -26.64
CA ILE A 168 -0.15 8.79 -26.53
C ILE A 168 -0.61 8.80 -25.09
N CYS A 169 -1.88 9.13 -24.87
CA CYS A 169 -2.51 9.15 -23.57
C CYS A 169 -3.80 8.32 -23.57
N PHE A 170 -4.12 7.73 -22.42
CA PHE A 170 -5.31 6.91 -22.21
C PHE A 170 -6.24 7.58 -21.21
N SER A 171 -7.53 7.52 -21.49
CA SER A 171 -8.55 7.92 -20.52
C SER A 171 -8.87 6.78 -19.55
N LEU A 172 -9.75 7.03 -18.57
CA LEU A 172 -10.25 5.97 -17.68
C LEU A 172 -10.92 4.82 -18.45
N SER A 173 -11.73 5.10 -19.48
CA SER A 173 -12.32 4.06 -20.33
C SER A 173 -11.26 3.35 -21.20
N GLY A 174 -10.19 4.04 -21.57
CA GLY A 174 -9.01 3.42 -22.16
C GLY A 174 -8.30 2.44 -21.22
N LEU A 175 -8.14 2.81 -19.94
CA LEU A 175 -7.59 1.92 -18.91
C LEU A 175 -8.49 0.70 -18.68
N GLU A 176 -9.80 0.88 -18.68
CA GLU A 176 -10.77 -0.22 -18.56
C GLU A 176 -10.60 -1.24 -19.70
N LYS A 177 -10.53 -0.79 -20.95
CA LYS A 177 -10.29 -1.67 -22.10
C LYS A 177 -8.95 -2.42 -21.99
N LEU A 178 -7.90 -1.73 -21.52
CA LEU A 178 -6.60 -2.36 -21.25
C LEU A 178 -6.66 -3.37 -20.11
N SER A 179 -7.40 -3.06 -19.05
CA SER A 179 -7.62 -3.94 -17.90
C SER A 179 -8.24 -5.26 -18.36
N ILE A 180 -9.33 -5.19 -19.13
CA ILE A 180 -10.02 -6.36 -19.68
C ILE A 180 -9.07 -7.17 -20.58
N GLU A 181 -8.39 -6.52 -21.53
CA GLU A 181 -7.51 -7.24 -22.46
C GLU A 181 -6.36 -7.94 -21.74
N LEU A 182 -5.71 -7.27 -20.78
CA LEU A 182 -4.59 -7.81 -20.04
C LEU A 182 -5.04 -8.86 -19.00
N SER A 183 -6.22 -8.70 -18.39
CA SER A 183 -6.78 -9.68 -17.45
C SER A 183 -7.19 -10.98 -18.13
N LEU A 184 -7.52 -10.95 -19.42
CA LEU A 184 -7.87 -12.17 -20.17
C LEU A 184 -6.64 -12.88 -20.76
N ASN A 185 -5.67 -12.12 -21.29
CA ASN A 185 -4.65 -12.66 -22.19
C ASN A 185 -3.24 -12.81 -21.59
N LEU A 186 -3.00 -12.36 -20.35
CA LEU A 186 -1.71 -12.58 -19.68
C LEU A 186 -1.55 -14.03 -19.20
N ARG A 187 -0.32 -14.56 -19.28
CA ARG A 187 -0.03 -15.96 -18.90
C ARG A 187 -0.17 -16.23 -17.40
N SER A 188 0.23 -15.26 -16.57
CA SER A 188 0.24 -15.42 -15.11
C SER A 188 -1.12 -15.07 -14.52
N LYS A 189 -1.69 -15.97 -13.72
CA LYS A 189 -2.94 -15.73 -12.97
C LYS A 189 -2.83 -14.49 -12.08
N GLN A 190 -1.75 -14.37 -11.31
CA GLN A 190 -1.51 -13.20 -10.46
C GLN A 190 -1.47 -11.90 -11.28
N ARG A 191 -0.89 -11.94 -12.48
CA ARG A 191 -0.85 -10.77 -13.37
C ARG A 191 -2.20 -10.42 -13.97
N ARG A 192 -2.99 -11.44 -14.32
CA ARG A 192 -4.36 -11.26 -14.81
C ARG A 192 -5.23 -10.58 -13.76
N GLU A 193 -5.22 -11.11 -12.54
CA GLU A 193 -5.95 -10.54 -11.40
C GLU A 193 -5.48 -9.12 -11.07
N TYR A 194 -4.17 -8.87 -11.06
CA TYR A 194 -3.65 -7.51 -10.85
C TYR A 194 -4.19 -6.54 -11.92
N CYS A 195 -4.12 -6.92 -13.21
CA CYS A 195 -4.58 -6.07 -14.29
C CYS A 195 -6.10 -5.83 -14.23
N GLU A 196 -6.89 -6.84 -13.88
CA GLU A 196 -8.33 -6.72 -13.64
C GLU A 196 -8.61 -5.66 -12.56
N ARG A 197 -7.92 -5.75 -11.42
CA ARG A 197 -8.05 -4.79 -10.32
C ARG A 197 -7.62 -3.37 -10.70
N VAL A 198 -6.75 -3.17 -11.71
CA VAL A 198 -6.44 -1.81 -12.21
C VAL A 198 -7.68 -1.12 -12.76
N GLY A 199 -8.55 -1.83 -13.47
CA GLY A 199 -9.80 -1.25 -14.00
C GLY A 199 -10.74 -0.76 -12.90
N GLU A 200 -10.75 -1.44 -11.76
CA GLU A 200 -11.63 -1.17 -10.62
C GLU A 200 -11.05 -0.08 -9.70
N VAL A 201 -9.74 -0.10 -9.47
CA VAL A 201 -9.07 0.76 -8.49
C VAL A 201 -8.62 2.08 -9.11
N ALA A 202 -8.23 2.11 -10.39
CA ALA A 202 -7.68 3.32 -11.01
C ALA A 202 -8.66 4.50 -11.08
N PRO A 203 -9.93 4.33 -11.49
CA PRO A 203 -10.86 5.46 -11.64
C PRO A 203 -11.00 6.32 -10.38
N PRO A 204 -11.41 5.81 -9.20
CA PRO A 204 -11.59 6.64 -8.01
C PRO A 204 -10.27 7.27 -7.52
N VAL A 205 -9.14 6.57 -7.68
CA VAL A 205 -7.83 7.10 -7.26
C VAL A 205 -7.38 8.24 -8.16
N LEU A 206 -7.55 8.12 -9.47
CA LEU A 206 -7.14 9.14 -10.44
C LEU A 206 -8.05 10.37 -10.39
N GLU A 207 -9.35 10.18 -10.19
CA GLU A 207 -10.29 11.27 -9.93
C GLU A 207 -9.90 12.04 -8.67
N PHE A 208 -9.60 11.32 -7.59
CA PHE A 208 -9.08 11.93 -6.37
C PHE A 208 -7.81 12.75 -6.64
N LEU A 209 -6.81 12.17 -7.32
CA LEU A 209 -5.54 12.87 -7.61
C LEU A 209 -5.72 14.11 -8.49
N ALA A 210 -6.71 14.10 -9.37
CA ALA A 210 -7.04 15.26 -10.19
C ALA A 210 -7.69 16.41 -9.40
N LEU A 211 -8.40 16.10 -8.31
CA LEU A 211 -9.03 17.08 -7.42
C LEU A 211 -8.13 17.49 -6.25
N ALA A 212 -7.16 16.65 -5.88
CA ALA A 212 -6.31 16.87 -4.72
C ALA A 212 -5.50 18.18 -4.89
N PRO A 213 -5.62 19.13 -3.95
CA PRO A 213 -4.88 20.39 -4.03
C PRO A 213 -3.37 20.08 -4.00
N SER A 214 -2.69 20.42 -5.09
CA SER A 214 -1.25 20.29 -5.17
C SER A 214 -0.58 21.54 -4.60
N PRO A 215 0.20 21.43 -3.51
CA PRO A 215 0.91 22.58 -2.95
C PRO A 215 1.91 23.16 -3.96
N THR A 216 2.05 24.48 -3.91
CA THR A 216 3.12 25.21 -4.59
C THR A 216 4.47 24.89 -3.96
N ASP A 217 5.57 25.07 -4.71
CA ASP A 217 6.92 24.84 -4.18
C ASP A 217 7.21 25.72 -2.96
N SER A 218 6.71 26.96 -2.93
CA SER A 218 6.81 27.86 -1.76
C SER A 218 6.10 27.30 -0.52
N GLN A 219 4.97 26.62 -0.68
CA GLN A 219 4.27 25.97 0.44
C GLN A 219 5.06 24.75 0.93
N ILE A 220 5.60 23.95 0.01
CA ILE A 220 6.46 22.80 0.34
C ILE A 220 7.71 23.27 1.12
N ASP A 221 8.41 24.29 0.62
CA ASP A 221 9.61 24.84 1.26
C ASP A 221 9.31 25.44 2.64
N SER A 222 8.13 26.02 2.80
CA SER A 222 7.68 26.56 4.09
C SER A 222 7.39 25.44 5.10
N ALA A 223 6.75 24.36 4.68
CA ALA A 223 6.54 23.17 5.51
C ALA A 223 7.86 22.50 5.90
N VAL A 224 8.81 22.36 4.96
CA VAL A 224 10.15 21.82 5.23
C VAL A 224 10.90 22.69 6.23
N ARG A 225 10.89 24.03 6.05
CA ARG A 225 11.50 24.95 7.01
C ARG A 225 10.84 24.87 8.38
N TYR A 226 9.52 24.78 8.43
CA TYR A 226 8.76 24.61 9.67
C TYR A 226 9.25 23.36 10.41
N VAL A 227 9.22 22.18 9.78
CA VAL A 227 9.62 20.92 10.41
C VAL A 227 11.10 20.90 10.82
N LYS A 228 12.00 21.47 10.01
CA LYS A 228 13.43 21.58 10.37
C LYS A 228 13.70 22.49 11.57
N ASN A 229 12.82 23.47 11.81
CA ASN A 229 12.93 24.39 12.94
C ASN A 229 12.24 23.86 14.21
N GLN A 230 11.42 22.82 14.10
CA GLN A 230 10.88 22.08 15.24
C GLN A 230 11.98 21.24 15.93
N ASN A 231 11.70 20.76 17.14
CA ASN A 231 12.58 19.86 17.90
C ASN A 231 14.03 20.38 18.07
N ASN A 232 14.18 21.66 18.41
CA ASN A 232 15.49 22.30 18.65
C ASN A 232 16.50 22.16 17.50
N LYS A 233 16.02 22.04 16.24
CA LYS A 233 16.88 21.85 15.06
C LYS A 233 17.80 20.63 15.23
N CYS A 234 17.25 19.53 15.71
CA CYS A 234 17.94 18.25 15.82
C CYS A 234 17.47 17.25 14.76
N CYS A 235 18.32 16.27 14.46
CA CYS A 235 17.92 15.10 13.71
C CYS A 235 16.92 14.28 14.53
N GLN A 236 15.76 13.97 13.96
CA GLN A 236 14.70 13.24 14.65
C GLN A 236 15.00 11.75 14.84
N ILE A 237 16.01 11.20 14.16
CA ILE A 237 16.46 9.80 14.34
C ILE A 237 17.57 9.71 15.39
N THR A 238 18.64 10.50 15.23
CA THR A 238 19.83 10.39 16.10
C THR A 238 19.83 11.33 17.29
N GLY A 239 19.03 12.40 17.25
CA GLY A 239 19.07 13.51 18.20
C GLY A 239 20.21 14.49 17.97
N ALA A 240 21.06 14.26 16.97
CA ALA A 240 22.23 15.09 16.71
C ALA A 240 21.83 16.51 16.27
N THR A 241 22.52 17.50 16.82
CA THR A 241 22.36 18.93 16.49
C THR A 241 23.67 19.48 15.96
N ARG A 242 23.60 20.45 15.07
CA ARG A 242 24.80 21.18 14.64
C ARG A 242 25.38 21.95 15.83
N ASP A 243 26.63 21.69 16.16
CA ASP A 243 27.35 22.39 17.22
C ASP A 243 28.80 22.65 16.80
N LYS A 244 29.46 23.60 17.46
CA LYS A 244 30.79 24.07 17.06
C LYS A 244 31.89 23.02 17.24
N TYR A 245 31.74 22.10 18.18
CA TYR A 245 32.85 21.28 18.68
C TYR A 245 32.77 19.82 18.21
N TYR A 246 31.57 19.24 18.21
CA TYR A 246 31.35 17.82 17.92
C TYR A 246 30.73 17.60 16.53
N ASN A 247 29.84 18.50 16.08
CA ASN A 247 29.12 18.34 14.81
C ASN A 247 29.09 19.63 13.95
N PRO A 248 30.25 20.22 13.59
CA PRO A 248 30.30 21.54 12.93
C PRO A 248 29.71 21.55 11.51
N THR A 249 29.75 20.41 10.84
CA THR A 249 29.31 20.21 9.44
C THR A 249 27.93 19.57 9.32
N LEU A 250 27.28 19.24 10.45
CA LEU A 250 25.98 18.56 10.41
C LEU A 250 24.95 19.43 9.70
N GLN A 251 24.40 18.89 8.62
CA GLN A 251 23.34 19.50 7.84
C GLN A 251 22.04 18.73 8.06
N LEU A 252 21.00 19.44 8.47
CA LEU A 252 19.65 18.90 8.50
C LEU A 252 18.94 19.12 7.17
N VAL A 253 18.18 18.11 6.75
CA VAL A 253 17.24 18.15 5.64
C VAL A 253 15.84 17.78 6.12
N GLY A 254 14.82 18.27 5.41
CA GLY A 254 13.46 17.76 5.56
C GLY A 254 13.26 16.67 4.53
N HIS A 255 13.36 15.42 4.94
CA HIS A 255 13.12 14.26 4.08
C HIS A 255 11.61 14.00 3.99
N HIS A 256 11.10 13.81 2.78
CA HIS A 256 9.69 13.47 2.54
C HIS A 256 9.52 11.95 2.66
N LEU A 257 8.71 11.49 3.62
CA LEU A 257 8.45 10.07 3.87
C LEU A 257 7.71 9.42 2.69
N TYR A 258 6.73 10.11 2.12
CA TYR A 258 6.23 9.89 0.76
C TYR A 258 6.82 10.93 -0.17
N ASP A 259 7.46 10.47 -1.25
CA ASP A 259 8.15 11.34 -2.20
C ASP A 259 7.25 12.48 -2.72
N LYS A 260 7.77 13.70 -2.66
CA LYS A 260 7.04 14.92 -3.02
C LYS A 260 6.68 15.03 -4.51
N ASN A 261 7.33 14.27 -5.40
CA ASN A 261 7.04 14.33 -6.82
C ASN A 261 5.84 13.41 -7.15
N HIS A 262 5.77 12.24 -6.53
CA HIS A 262 4.70 11.26 -6.74
C HIS A 262 3.49 11.49 -5.83
N TYR A 263 3.73 11.92 -4.58
CA TYR A 263 2.70 12.22 -3.58
C TYR A 263 2.63 13.72 -3.32
N ARG A 264 2.57 14.53 -4.37
CA ARG A 264 2.68 15.99 -4.27
C ARG A 264 1.61 16.60 -3.34
N PHE A 265 0.41 16.04 -3.32
CA PHE A 265 -0.69 16.43 -2.43
C PHE A 265 -0.36 16.24 -0.92
N LEU A 266 0.67 15.46 -0.57
CA LEU A 266 1.20 15.34 0.79
C LEU A 266 2.49 16.16 1.00
N ALA A 267 3.00 16.86 0.00
CA ALA A 267 4.35 17.41 0.05
C ALA A 267 4.50 18.60 1.01
N ASN A 268 3.42 19.28 1.38
CA ASN A 268 3.40 20.31 2.41
C ASN A 268 2.85 19.81 3.77
N GLU A 269 2.53 18.52 3.89
CA GLU A 269 2.04 17.93 5.13
C GLU A 269 3.19 17.74 6.13
N PRO A 270 3.15 18.37 7.32
CA PRO A 270 4.24 18.23 8.30
C PRO A 270 4.53 16.79 8.72
N ASP A 271 3.49 15.94 8.81
CA ASP A 271 3.65 14.51 9.14
C ASP A 271 4.42 13.75 8.06
N ASN A 272 4.32 14.19 6.81
CA ASN A 272 5.04 13.62 5.68
C ASN A 272 6.52 14.07 5.62
N ILE A 273 6.95 15.00 6.48
CA ILE A 273 8.31 15.52 6.47
C ILE A 273 9.00 15.14 7.77
N ILE A 274 10.21 14.58 7.69
CA ILE A 274 11.06 14.28 8.84
C ILE A 274 12.37 15.06 8.75
N ALA A 275 12.72 15.78 9.82
CA ALA A 275 14.00 16.48 9.90
C ALA A 275 15.11 15.47 10.27
N ILE A 276 16.01 15.16 9.33
CA ILE A 276 17.11 14.21 9.54
C ILE A 276 18.44 14.77 9.06
N CYS A 277 19.55 14.16 9.50
CA CYS A 277 20.86 14.47 8.94
C CYS A 277 20.90 14.12 7.45
N GLN A 278 21.58 14.95 6.65
CA GLN A 278 21.80 14.71 5.22
C GLN A 278 22.37 13.30 4.98
N GLU A 279 23.35 12.88 5.77
CA GLU A 279 23.96 11.54 5.70
C GLU A 279 22.92 10.41 5.82
N ILE A 280 21.95 10.54 6.74
CA ILE A 280 20.90 9.53 6.91
C ILE A 280 19.98 9.51 5.69
N SER A 281 19.65 10.67 5.13
CA SER A 281 18.83 10.79 3.92
C SER A 281 19.54 10.16 2.72
N ASP A 282 20.82 10.47 2.52
CA ASP A 282 21.60 9.97 1.39
C ASP A 282 21.81 8.46 1.49
N ASP A 283 22.16 7.96 2.67
CA ASP A 283 22.32 6.53 2.93
C ASP A 283 21.00 5.77 2.73
N PHE A 284 19.86 6.36 3.13
CA PHE A 284 18.55 5.79 2.86
C PHE A 284 18.27 5.71 1.35
N HIS A 285 18.52 6.79 0.59
CA HIS A 285 18.32 6.76 -0.86
C HIS A 285 19.21 5.70 -1.53
N LEU A 286 20.46 5.55 -1.11
CA LEU A 286 21.35 4.51 -1.61
C LEU A 286 20.80 3.10 -1.30
N TRP A 287 20.35 2.87 -0.06
CA TRP A 287 19.72 1.62 0.36
C TRP A 287 18.42 1.33 -0.42
N ASN A 288 17.61 2.35 -0.69
CA ASN A 288 16.34 2.24 -1.43
C ASN A 288 16.51 2.07 -2.96
N GLY A 289 17.75 1.87 -3.44
CA GLY A 289 18.05 1.65 -4.86
C GLY A 289 18.33 2.93 -5.66
N GLY A 290 18.71 4.01 -4.99
CA GLY A 290 19.16 5.27 -5.55
C GLY A 290 18.17 6.43 -5.41
N PHE A 291 18.65 7.65 -5.66
CA PHE A 291 17.88 8.90 -5.53
C PHE A 291 16.69 9.04 -6.48
N ASN A 292 16.62 8.20 -7.53
CA ASN A 292 15.51 8.18 -8.48
C ASN A 292 14.37 7.26 -8.06
N LYS A 293 14.52 6.52 -6.96
CA LYS A 293 13.48 5.66 -6.42
C LYS A 293 12.54 6.46 -5.52
N SER A 294 11.24 6.34 -5.79
CA SER A 294 10.21 6.96 -4.96
C SER A 294 10.32 6.45 -3.53
N CYS A 295 10.26 7.37 -2.58
CA CYS A 295 10.32 7.06 -1.15
C CYS A 295 8.91 6.83 -0.64
N THR A 296 8.76 5.81 0.21
CA THR A 296 7.54 5.57 0.99
C THR A 296 7.91 5.44 2.46
N ILE A 297 6.96 5.75 3.34
CA ILE A 297 7.20 5.67 4.78
C ILE A 297 7.55 4.26 5.23
N ASP A 298 7.00 3.22 4.60
CA ASP A 298 7.35 1.83 4.91
C ASP A 298 8.81 1.54 4.58
N ASN A 299 9.31 1.97 3.41
CA ASN A 299 10.71 1.80 3.06
C ASN A 299 11.63 2.56 4.05
N PHE A 300 11.22 3.75 4.49
CA PHE A 300 11.98 4.50 5.48
C PHE A 300 11.98 3.80 6.85
N ILE A 301 10.84 3.24 7.29
CA ILE A 301 10.75 2.44 8.52
C ILE A 301 11.67 1.23 8.44
N GLU A 302 11.60 0.44 7.37
CA GLU A 302 12.44 -0.74 7.15
C GLU A 302 13.93 -0.40 7.26
N TYR A 303 14.35 0.71 6.64
CA TYR A 303 15.73 1.19 6.71
C TYR A 303 16.15 1.57 8.15
N ILE A 304 15.29 2.27 8.90
CA ILE A 304 15.60 2.68 10.26
C ILE A 304 15.63 1.47 11.20
N GLU A 305 14.72 0.50 11.05
CA GLU A 305 14.75 -0.76 11.81
C GLU A 305 16.02 -1.56 11.53
N TRP A 306 16.48 -1.58 10.27
CA TRP A 306 17.69 -2.27 9.89
C TRP A 306 18.96 -1.60 10.43
N LYS A 307 19.07 -0.27 10.28
CA LYS A 307 20.31 0.47 10.56
C LYS A 307 20.42 1.02 11.97
N TYR A 308 19.28 1.34 12.60
CA TYR A 308 19.19 1.91 13.94
C TYR A 308 18.18 1.13 14.81
N PRO A 309 18.32 -0.21 14.92
CA PRO A 309 17.36 -1.06 15.64
C PRO A 309 17.21 -0.66 17.11
N GLU A 310 18.20 -0.03 17.71
CA GLU A 310 18.16 0.44 19.09
C GLU A 310 17.25 1.66 19.31
N LYS A 311 16.88 2.39 18.25
CA LYS A 311 16.05 3.62 18.30
C LYS A 311 14.55 3.33 18.32
N HIS A 312 14.13 2.47 19.25
CA HIS A 312 12.76 1.97 19.38
C HIS A 312 11.71 3.08 19.47
N ASP A 313 12.00 4.17 20.19
CA ASP A 313 11.10 5.32 20.33
C ASP A 313 10.88 6.04 18.98
N LYS A 314 11.92 6.12 18.15
CA LYS A 314 11.85 6.74 16.81
C LYS A 314 11.14 5.84 15.82
N ILE A 315 11.39 4.54 15.89
CA ILE A 315 10.66 3.55 15.08
C ILE A 315 9.16 3.63 15.39
N LEU A 316 8.78 3.66 16.68
CA LEU A 316 7.38 3.82 17.10
C LEU A 316 6.78 5.15 16.61
N MET A 317 7.54 6.25 16.66
CA MET A 317 7.11 7.54 16.10
C MET A 317 6.82 7.44 14.60
N LEU A 318 7.67 6.75 13.82
CA LEU A 318 7.46 6.55 12.39
C LEU A 318 6.21 5.71 12.10
N TYR A 319 5.98 4.64 12.88
CA TYR A 319 4.75 3.86 12.79
C TYR A 319 3.49 4.70 13.08
N ASN A 320 3.54 5.59 14.06
CA ASN A 320 2.43 6.51 14.34
C ASN A 320 2.20 7.48 13.16
N ARG A 321 3.26 8.05 12.59
CA ARG A 321 3.15 8.89 11.38
C ARG A 321 2.58 8.12 10.20
N ARG A 322 2.97 6.85 10.02
CA ARG A 322 2.40 5.99 8.99
C ARG A 322 0.90 5.84 9.17
N SER A 323 0.42 5.58 10.40
CA SER A 323 -1.03 5.51 10.65
C SER A 323 -1.74 6.82 10.30
N VAL A 324 -1.18 7.98 10.65
CA VAL A 324 -1.75 9.29 10.30
C VAL A 324 -1.77 9.51 8.78
N LEU A 325 -0.67 9.22 8.10
CA LEU A 325 -0.57 9.40 6.64
C LEU A 325 -1.44 8.39 5.88
N TYR A 326 -1.58 7.16 6.38
CA TYR A 326 -2.53 6.18 5.86
C TYR A 326 -3.96 6.62 6.05
N LEU A 327 -4.32 7.12 7.22
CA LEU A 327 -5.62 7.73 7.45
C LEU A 327 -5.86 8.91 6.52
N LYS A 328 -4.86 9.75 6.25
CA LYS A 328 -5.00 10.84 5.26
C LYS A 328 -5.19 10.27 3.85
N LEU A 329 -4.42 9.26 3.45
CA LEU A 329 -4.60 8.61 2.15
C LEU A 329 -5.99 7.99 2.02
N THR A 330 -6.54 7.37 3.07
CA THR A 330 -7.89 6.76 3.04
C THR A 330 -9.03 7.76 3.22
N HIS A 331 -8.88 8.79 4.07
CA HIS A 331 -9.88 9.86 4.28
C HIS A 331 -9.89 10.92 3.20
N LEU A 332 -8.82 11.05 2.43
CA LEU A 332 -8.83 11.82 1.19
C LEU A 332 -9.43 10.99 0.04
N GLN A 333 -9.61 9.68 0.23
CA GLN A 333 -10.25 8.74 -0.70
C GLN A 333 -11.72 8.35 -0.40
N PRO A 334 -12.56 9.04 0.41
CA PRO A 334 -13.85 8.43 0.77
C PRO A 334 -14.69 8.23 -0.48
N THR A 335 -14.88 6.94 -0.80
CA THR A 335 -16.04 6.34 -1.45
C THR A 335 -16.87 7.30 -2.29
N LEU A 336 -16.67 7.25 -3.62
CA LEU A 336 -17.79 7.42 -4.53
C LEU A 336 -18.96 6.58 -3.96
N PRO A 337 -20.16 7.15 -3.84
CA PRO A 337 -21.29 6.44 -3.25
C PRO A 337 -21.46 5.10 -3.98
N TYR A 338 -21.58 4.02 -3.20
CA TYR A 338 -22.19 2.80 -3.70
C TYR A 338 -23.51 3.22 -4.38
N GLY A 339 -23.70 2.75 -5.60
CA GLY A 339 -24.82 3.14 -6.45
C GLY A 339 -26.15 3.11 -5.71
N GLU A 340 -26.97 4.11 -6.00
CA GLU A 340 -28.43 3.93 -5.97
C GLU A 340 -28.86 3.00 -7.11
#